data_AF-A0A1I5YCC2-F1
#
_entry.id   AF-A0A1I5YCC2-F1
#
_cell.length_a   1.000
_cell.length_b   1.000
_cell.length_c   1.000
_cell.angle_alpha   90.00
_cell.angle_beta   90.00
_cell.angle_gamma   90.00
#
_symmetry.space_group_name_H-M   'P 1'
#
loop_
_entity.id
_entity.type
_entity.pdbx_description
1 polymer ?
#
loop_
_entity_poly.entity_id
_entity_poly.type
_entity_poly.pdbx_seq_one_letter_code
_entity_poly.pdbx_strand_id
1 'polypeptide(L)'
;MDSLDIFFSVINHPIKITILKFMEENEHMGISFTDLMEFFLIDHLSIERVVLITNIWEMYNDHLLRKRNSPIGTLFELTESAKELNKIITDFDYWSKSHQFYGGI
;
A
#
# COMPACT_ATOMS: atom_id res chain seq x y z
N MET A 1 6.69 -5.02 -16.98
CA MET A 1 7.47 -5.12 -15.73
C MET A 1 7.27 -6.53 -15.20
N ASP A 2 8.32 -7.21 -14.76
CA ASP A 2 8.21 -8.58 -14.26
C ASP A 2 7.45 -8.57 -12.91
N SER A 3 6.68 -9.62 -12.60
CA SER A 3 5.97 -9.75 -11.32
C SER A 3 6.94 -9.72 -10.13
N LEU A 4 8.18 -10.16 -10.36
CA LEU A 4 9.28 -10.14 -9.39
C LEU A 4 9.83 -8.72 -9.15
N ASP A 5 9.86 -7.89 -10.19
CA ASP A 5 10.25 -6.48 -10.07
C ASP A 5 9.21 -5.69 -9.27
N ILE A 6 7.91 -5.95 -9.49
CA ILE A 6 6.82 -5.33 -8.74
C ILE A 6 6.87 -5.76 -7.27
N PHE A 7 7.13 -7.04 -6.99
CA PHE A 7 7.31 -7.52 -5.62
C PHE A 7 8.43 -6.74 -4.90
N PHE A 8 9.59 -6.60 -5.54
CA PHE A 8 10.71 -5.86 -4.97
C PHE A 8 10.48 -4.34 -4.90
N SER A 9 9.68 -3.77 -5.82
CA SER A 9 9.31 -2.34 -5.78
C SER A 9 8.42 -2.01 -4.58
N VAL A 10 7.65 -3.00 -4.09
CA VAL A 10 6.74 -2.87 -2.95
C VAL A 10 7.42 -3.22 -1.63
N ILE A 11 8.09 -4.38 -1.52
CA ILE A 11 8.64 -4.86 -0.24
C ILE A 11 9.77 -3.96 0.30
N ASN A 12 10.45 -3.22 -0.58
CA ASN A 12 11.50 -2.28 -0.20
C ASN A 12 10.97 -0.88 0.15
N HIS A 13 9.66 -0.64 0.06
CA HIS A 13 9.08 0.68 0.25
C HIS A 13 8.03 0.70 1.38
N PRO A 14 8.40 1.11 2.61
CA PRO A 14 7.53 1.08 3.77
C PRO A 14 6.17 1.75 3.55
N ILE A 15 6.15 2.89 2.85
CA ILE A 15 4.90 3.60 2.55
C ILE A 15 3.94 2.75 1.71
N LYS A 16 4.43 2.01 0.69
CA LYS A 16 3.58 1.18 -0.17
C LYS A 16 3.01 -0.02 0.60
N ILE A 17 3.84 -0.64 1.46
CA ILE A 17 3.38 -1.70 2.37
C ILE A 17 2.27 -1.19 3.27
N THR A 18 2.46 -0.02 3.87
CA THR A 18 1.46 0.57 4.76
C THR A 18 0.17 0.92 4.02
N ILE A 19 0.24 1.48 2.80
CA ILE A 19 -0.93 1.72 1.95
C ILE A 19 -1.68 0.41 1.67
N LEU A 20 -0.97 -0.65 1.26
CA LEU A 20 -1.58 -1.95 0.97
C LEU A 20 -2.35 -2.49 2.18
N LYS A 21 -1.71 -2.50 3.36
CA LYS A 21 -2.35 -2.98 4.59
C LYS A 21 -3.56 -2.15 4.98
N PHE A 22 -3.43 -0.82 4.98
CA PHE A 22 -4.53 0.08 5.30
C PHE A 22 -5.71 -0.10 4.33
N MET A 23 -5.45 -0.22 3.03
CA MET A 23 -6.50 -0.39 2.04
C MET A 23 -7.18 -1.77 2.12
N GLU A 24 -6.45 -2.84 2.48
CA GLU A 24 -7.02 -4.17 2.73
C GLU A 24 -7.97 -4.14 3.93
N GLU A 25 -7.58 -3.50 5.02
CA GLU A 25 -8.41 -3.37 6.23
C GLU A 25 -9.70 -2.56 5.97
N ASN A 26 -9.72 -1.75 4.91
CA ASN A 26 -10.82 -0.86 4.57
C ASN A 26 -11.45 -1.17 3.19
N GLU A 27 -11.27 -2.39 2.68
CA GLU A 27 -11.58 -2.76 1.29
C GLU A 27 -13.02 -2.42 0.86
N HIS A 28 -13.98 -2.48 1.78
CA HIS A 28 -15.40 -2.28 1.48
C HIS A 28 -15.79 -0.83 1.16
N MET A 29 -14.97 0.15 1.52
CA MET A 29 -15.34 1.57 1.44
C MET A 29 -14.79 2.27 0.19
N GLY A 30 -13.71 1.75 -0.41
CA GLY A 30 -12.94 2.47 -1.41
C GLY A 30 -12.22 3.66 -0.77
N ILE A 31 -10.92 3.78 -1.01
CA ILE A 31 -10.08 4.75 -0.27
C ILE A 31 -9.79 5.96 -1.14
N SER A 32 -10.08 7.16 -0.64
CA SER A 32 -9.69 8.41 -1.31
C SER A 32 -8.25 8.81 -0.98
N PHE A 33 -7.71 9.75 -1.74
CA PHE A 33 -6.41 10.35 -1.42
C PHE A 33 -6.43 11.07 -0.07
N THR A 34 -7.56 11.70 0.28
CA THR A 34 -7.73 12.40 1.55
C THR A 34 -7.68 11.43 2.73
N ASP A 35 -8.30 10.26 2.61
CA ASP A 35 -8.27 9.23 3.66
C ASP A 35 -6.84 8.75 3.92
N LEU A 36 -6.02 8.58 2.86
CA LEU A 36 -4.61 8.24 3.00
C LEU A 36 -3.82 9.37 3.66
N MET A 37 -4.07 10.62 3.28
CA MET A 37 -3.43 11.76 3.94
C MET A 37 -3.75 11.82 5.44
N GLU A 38 -5.02 11.62 5.80
CA GLU A 38 -5.47 11.60 7.19
C GLU A 38 -4.79 10.46 7.97
N PHE A 39 -4.76 9.26 7.39
CA PHE A 39 -4.11 8.10 7.99
C PHE A 39 -2.61 8.33 8.23
N PHE A 40 -1.89 8.95 7.29
CA PHE A 40 -0.48 9.28 7.45
C PHE A 40 -0.22 10.57 8.24
N LEU A 41 -1.27 11.24 8.75
CA LEU A 41 -1.19 12.53 9.45
C LEU A 41 -0.44 13.60 8.63
N ILE A 42 -0.67 13.61 7.31
CA ILE A 42 -0.02 14.52 6.36
C ILE A 42 -0.84 15.80 6.21
N ASP A 43 -0.21 16.95 6.45
CA ASP A 43 -0.82 18.25 6.18
C ASP A 43 -0.83 18.55 4.66
N HIS A 44 -1.85 19.28 4.19
CA HIS A 44 -2.04 19.61 2.78
C HIS A 44 -0.91 20.45 2.17
N LEU A 45 -0.16 21.16 3.00
CA LEU A 45 0.96 22.02 2.58
C LEU A 45 2.33 21.34 2.71
N SER A 46 2.36 20.10 3.18
CA SER A 46 3.60 19.40 3.50
C SER A 46 4.26 18.74 2.28
N ILE A 47 5.58 18.56 2.32
CA ILE A 47 6.34 17.91 1.23
C ILE A 47 6.05 16.40 1.16
N GLU A 48 5.67 15.80 2.29
CA GLU A 48 5.27 14.40 2.43
C GLU A 48 4.04 14.09 1.55
N ARG A 49 3.20 15.08 1.27
CA ARG A 49 2.10 14.96 0.30
C ARG A 49 2.62 14.55 -1.08
N VAL A 50 3.73 15.12 -1.53
CA VAL A 50 4.33 14.78 -2.84
C VAL A 50 4.85 13.34 -2.81
N VAL A 51 5.47 12.92 -1.71
CA VAL A 51 5.95 11.55 -1.54
C VAL A 51 4.80 10.55 -1.60
N LEU A 52 3.68 10.84 -0.92
CA LEU A 52 2.48 9.99 -0.96
C LEU A 52 1.89 9.93 -2.38
N ILE A 53 1.78 11.06 -3.07
CA ILE A 53 1.29 11.11 -4.46
C ILE A 53 2.16 10.25 -5.38
N THR A 54 3.49 10.37 -5.29
CA THR A 54 4.41 9.59 -6.11
C THR A 54 4.26 8.10 -5.85
N ASN A 55 4.14 7.69 -4.58
CA ASN A 55 3.93 6.29 -4.21
C ASN A 55 2.62 5.73 -4.77
N ILE A 56 1.51 6.48 -4.64
CA ILE A 56 0.22 6.07 -5.20
C ILE A 56 0.28 5.97 -6.72
N TRP A 57 0.98 6.91 -7.37
CA TRP A 57 1.16 6.91 -8.82
C TRP A 57 1.96 5.70 -9.30
N GLU A 58 3.07 5.38 -8.62
CA GLU A 58 3.86 4.17 -8.90
C GLU A 58 3.02 2.90 -8.70
N MET A 59 2.32 2.78 -7.57
CA MET A 59 1.45 1.62 -7.30
C MET A 59 0.32 1.48 -8.34
N TYR A 60 -0.21 2.58 -8.85
CA TYR A 60 -1.19 2.57 -9.94
C TYR A 60 -0.58 2.08 -11.26
N ASN A 61 0.63 2.55 -11.59
CA ASN A 61 1.35 2.10 -12.80
C ASN A 61 1.79 0.63 -12.70
N ASP A 62 2.10 0.16 -11.50
CA ASP A 62 2.41 -1.24 -11.20
C ASP A 62 1.13 -2.12 -11.13
N HIS A 63 -0.04 -1.57 -11.48
CA HIS A 63 -1.34 -2.25 -11.48
C HIS A 63 -1.77 -2.83 -10.11
N LEU A 64 -1.26 -2.25 -9.03
CA LEU A 64 -1.66 -2.62 -7.66
C LEU A 64 -2.95 -1.91 -7.23
N LEU A 65 -3.18 -0.72 -7.79
CA LEU A 65 -4.36 0.09 -7.52
C LEU A 65 -5.20 0.22 -8.79
N ARG A 66 -6.53 0.18 -8.63
CA ARG A 66 -7.49 0.61 -9.65
C ARG A 66 -8.25 1.84 -9.17
N LYS A 67 -8.60 2.71 -10.11
CA LYS A 67 -9.43 3.90 -9.82
C LYS A 67 -10.90 3.56 -10.02
N ARG A 68 -11.74 4.04 -9.11
CA ARG A 68 -13.19 4.03 -9.23
C ARG A 68 -13.71 5.46 -9.11
N ASN A 69 -14.40 5.91 -10.15
CA ASN A 69 -15.04 7.22 -10.12
C ASN A 69 -16.32 7.13 -9.28
N SER A 70 -16.46 8.05 -8.34
CA SER A 70 -17.67 8.22 -7.52
C SER A 70 -18.15 9.67 -7.62
N PRO A 71 -19.42 9.96 -7.25
CA PRO A 71 -19.94 11.32 -7.24
C PRO A 71 -19.15 12.29 -6.32
N ILE A 72 -18.45 11.75 -5.32
CA ILE A 72 -17.66 12.50 -4.34
C ILE A 72 -16.17 12.60 -4.71
N GLY A 73 -15.74 11.94 -5.79
CA GLY A 73 -14.36 12.01 -6.28
C GLY A 73 -13.78 10.68 -6.73
N THR A 74 -12.46 10.64 -6.89
CA THR A 74 -11.71 9.42 -7.25
C THR A 74 -11.42 8.61 -6.01
N LEU A 75 -11.86 7.35 -6.01
CA LEU A 75 -11.52 6.35 -5.01
C LEU A 75 -10.52 5.36 -5.61
N PHE A 76 -9.73 4.75 -4.73
CA PHE A 76 -8.76 3.72 -5.05
C PHE A 76 -9.19 2.40 -4.40
N GLU A 77 -9.02 1.32 -5.14
CA GLU A 77 -9.27 -0.05 -4.68
C GLU A 77 -8.04 -0.89 -5.01
N LEU A 78 -7.74 -1.88 -4.15
CA LEU A 78 -6.71 -2.86 -4.45
C LEU A 78 -7.16 -3.77 -5.61
N THR A 79 -6.22 -4.10 -6.50
CA THR A 79 -6.43 -5.18 -7.47
C THR A 79 -6.29 -6.54 -6.79
N GLU A 80 -6.79 -7.61 -7.42
CA GLU A 80 -6.63 -8.97 -6.87
C GLU A 80 -5.15 -9.34 -6.70
N SER A 81 -4.29 -8.94 -7.65
CA SER A 81 -2.84 -9.13 -7.55
C SER A 81 -2.22 -8.38 -6.36
N ALA A 82 -2.72 -7.19 -6.02
CA ALA A 82 -2.26 -6.46 -4.85
C ALA A 82 -2.66 -7.14 -3.53
N LYS A 83 -3.85 -7.73 -3.47
CA LYS A 83 -4.31 -8.50 -2.31
C LYS A 83 -3.48 -9.76 -2.12
N GLU A 84 -3.18 -10.48 -3.20
CA GLU A 84 -2.27 -11.64 -3.17
C GLU A 84 -0.88 -11.23 -2.67
N LEU A 85 -0.35 -10.12 -3.19
CA LEU A 85 0.92 -9.57 -2.73
C LEU A 85 0.88 -9.22 -1.23
N ASN A 86 -0.19 -8.59 -0.76
CA ASN A 86 -0.36 -8.22 0.65
C ASN A 86 -0.40 -9.46 1.57
N LYS A 87 -1.02 -10.56 1.12
CA LYS A 87 -0.97 -11.85 1.84
C LYS A 87 0.47 -12.36 1.96
N ILE A 88 1.23 -12.36 0.86
CA ILE A 88 2.65 -12.79 0.88
C ILE A 88 3.47 -11.93 1.85
N ILE A 89 3.28 -10.61 1.84
CA ILE A 89 3.97 -9.68 2.76
C ILE A 89 3.59 -9.98 4.21
N THR A 90 2.30 -10.24 4.47
CA THR A 90 1.81 -10.55 5.81
C THR A 90 2.35 -11.88 6.34
N ASP A 91 2.41 -12.91 5.48
CA ASP A 91 3.02 -14.20 5.82
C ASP A 91 4.52 -14.05 6.10
N PHE A 92 5.22 -13.20 5.34
CA PHE A 92 6.64 -12.89 5.59
C PHE A 92 6.84 -12.17 6.92
N ASP A 93 5.99 -11.20 7.25
CA ASP A 93 6.02 -10.51 8.55
C ASP A 93 5.75 -11.48 9.70
N TYR A 94 4.80 -12.40 9.54
CA TYR A 94 4.51 -13.45 10.53
C TYR A 94 5.69 -14.41 10.70
N TRP A 95 6.28 -14.86 9.59
CA TRP A 95 7.47 -15.70 9.61
C TRP A 95 8.63 -14.98 10.31
N SER A 96 8.90 -13.73 9.96
CA SER A 96 9.94 -12.92 10.60
C SER A 96 9.71 -12.78 12.11
N LYS A 97 8.49 -12.44 12.55
CA LYS A 97 8.14 -12.32 13.98
C LYS A 97 8.27 -13.64 14.73
N SER A 98 7.86 -14.76 14.12
CA SER A 98 7.97 -16.10 14.73
C SER A 98 9.43 -16.60 14.82
N HIS A 99 10.31 -16.12 13.95
CA HIS A 99 11.72 -16.52 13.89
C HIS A 99 12.68 -15.50 14.53
N GLN A 100 12.22 -14.28 14.85
CA GLN A 100 12.95 -13.32 15.70
C GLN A 100 13.24 -13.87 17.10
N PHE A 101 12.51 -14.89 17.56
CA PHE A 101 12.78 -15.58 18.84
C PHE A 101 13.94 -16.59 18.80
N TYR A 102 14.46 -16.96 17.63
CA TYR A 102 15.59 -17.90 17.50
C TYR A 102 16.94 -17.22 17.21
N GLY A 103 16.97 -15.90 17.05
CA GLY A 103 18.17 -15.12 16.69
C GLY A 103 18.71 -14.20 17.79
N GLY A 104 18.28 -14.38 19.04
CA GLY A 104 18.87 -13.67 20.18
C GLY A 104 20.29 -14.17 20.45
N ILE A 105 21.29 -13.48 19.90
CA ILE A 105 22.68 -13.50 20.38
C ILE A 105 22.82 -12.38 21.41
#